data_AF-A0A812UCP8-F1
#
_entry.id   AF-A0A812UCP8-F1
#
_cell.length_a   1.000
_cell.length_b   1.000
_cell.length_c   1.000
_cell.angle_alpha   90.00
_cell.angle_beta   90.00
_cell.angle_gamma   90.00
#
_symmetry.space_group_name_H-M   'P 1'
#
loop_
_entity.id
_entity.type
_entity.pdbx_description
1 polymer ?
#
loop_
_entity_poly.entity_id
_entity_poly.type
_entity_poly.pdbx_seq_one_letter_code
_entity_poly.pdbx_strand_id
1 'polypeptide(L)'
;MPCRVCPGHTTGGWFLWGLFCFSALEVQAPRPPSEGVRTREHLLRGRVTEKTHQIRTSLIASLEEWLLPQLPGMTLETLARGHSDVLSDWLEEYMVAMFLQRRSRRAAAETLNALAQRFGWLRSSLAAPWNLVKTWEQLEPVQHHPPVPKAVNDALVVTALLWRWPRMAALLVLGFFGLLRPSELIGLRRQDLALPGDHFEEDVLYIRVPHPKTRFRAATSQHVRVEFPGVATWITLVVGTTPMWRRIWNGSWASFKLRFGALQTEVLGAVTFLPSSLRPGGATFLFRYWDEDLTRLQWRGRWKSFRMLETYVQELGATEVLVRFSPGVRCRVGSLGGCFMNILAACRDAAGRVEARL
;
A
#
# COMPACT_ATOMS: atom_id res chain seq x y z
N MET A 1 30.89 -70.73 -19.88
CA MET A 1 30.93 -71.81 -18.88
C MET A 1 30.39 -71.28 -17.56
N PRO A 2 29.56 -72.04 -16.84
CA PRO A 2 28.51 -71.50 -15.99
C PRO A 2 28.74 -71.72 -14.48
N CYS A 3 27.96 -70.95 -13.70
CA CYS A 3 27.39 -71.25 -12.38
C CYS A 3 28.32 -71.58 -11.19
N ARG A 4 28.14 -70.81 -10.11
CA ARG A 4 27.56 -71.34 -8.86
C ARG A 4 27.00 -70.22 -7.99
N VAL A 5 25.76 -70.44 -7.55
CA VAL A 5 25.01 -69.66 -6.55
C VAL A 5 24.97 -70.48 -5.26
N CYS A 6 24.75 -69.77 -4.14
CA CYS A 6 24.23 -70.20 -2.82
C CYS A 6 25.28 -70.28 -1.66
N PRO A 7 24.87 -70.12 -0.38
CA PRO A 7 24.38 -68.86 0.24
C PRO A 7 24.89 -68.66 1.70
N GLY A 8 24.57 -67.51 2.31
CA GLY A 8 24.40 -67.39 3.77
C GLY A 8 25.48 -66.61 4.52
N HIS A 9 25.15 -65.43 5.02
CA HIS A 9 24.68 -65.28 6.41
C HIS A 9 24.30 -63.83 6.69
N THR A 10 23.12 -63.70 7.28
CA THR A 10 22.46 -62.51 7.78
C THR A 10 23.16 -61.91 8.99
N THR A 11 23.48 -60.61 8.94
CA THR A 11 23.55 -59.76 10.14
C THR A 11 22.89 -58.44 9.83
N GLY A 12 21.79 -58.18 10.55
CA GLY A 12 20.89 -57.06 10.34
C GLY A 12 21.55 -55.71 10.61
N GLY A 13 21.38 -54.80 9.67
CA GLY A 13 21.39 -53.36 9.90
C GLY A 13 20.01 -52.84 9.50
N TRP A 14 19.15 -52.60 10.48
CA TRP A 14 17.89 -51.89 10.28
C TRP A 14 18.21 -50.42 9.96
N PHE A 15 18.49 -50.12 8.70
CA PHE A 15 18.50 -48.75 8.21
C PHE A 15 17.04 -48.29 8.08
N LEU A 16 16.54 -47.65 9.15
CA LEU A 16 15.36 -46.81 9.10
C LEU A 16 15.63 -45.68 8.08
N TRP A 17 15.18 -45.88 6.85
CA TRP A 17 15.02 -44.80 5.89
C TRP A 17 13.94 -43.86 6.44
N GLY A 18 14.38 -42.84 7.17
CA GLY A 18 13.55 -41.69 7.49
C GLY A 18 13.07 -41.08 6.18
N LEU A 19 11.76 -41.20 5.92
CA LEU A 19 11.06 -40.44 4.89
C LEU A 19 11.20 -38.95 5.22
N PHE A 20 12.28 -38.34 4.77
CA PHE A 20 12.36 -36.90 4.62
C PHE A 20 11.34 -36.51 3.55
N CYS A 21 10.14 -36.13 3.99
CA CYS A 21 9.23 -35.32 3.20
C CYS A 21 9.90 -33.96 2.95
N PHE A 22 10.85 -33.92 2.02
CA PHE A 22 11.26 -32.68 1.38
C PHE A 22 10.06 -32.18 0.59
N SER A 23 9.28 -31.28 1.19
CA SER A 23 8.44 -30.37 0.41
C SER A 23 9.38 -29.46 -0.36
N ALA A 24 9.90 -29.95 -1.49
CA ALA A 24 10.55 -29.12 -2.47
C ALA A 24 9.54 -28.04 -2.89
N LEU A 25 9.68 -26.84 -2.33
CA LEU A 25 9.06 -25.64 -2.86
C LEU A 25 9.71 -25.42 -4.22
N GLU A 26 9.11 -26.02 -5.23
CA GLU A 26 9.54 -25.96 -6.61
C GLU A 26 9.66 -24.48 -7.03
N VAL A 27 10.89 -24.03 -7.25
CA VAL A 27 11.15 -22.70 -7.81
C VAL A 27 10.70 -22.74 -9.27
N GLN A 28 9.44 -22.40 -9.50
CA GLN A 28 8.84 -22.47 -10.82
C GLN A 28 9.37 -21.34 -11.70
N ALA A 29 9.95 -21.72 -12.85
CA ALA A 29 10.34 -20.78 -13.91
C ALA A 29 9.12 -19.97 -14.41
N PRO A 30 9.33 -18.79 -15.03
CA PRO A 30 8.26 -17.99 -15.59
C PRO A 30 7.44 -18.82 -16.59
N ARG A 31 6.18 -19.15 -16.24
CA ARG A 31 5.28 -19.86 -17.14
C ARG A 31 4.73 -18.92 -18.21
N PRO A 32 4.45 -19.42 -19.43
CA PRO A 32 3.67 -18.68 -20.40
C PRO A 32 2.33 -18.23 -19.78
N PRO A 33 1.77 -17.09 -20.22
CA PRO A 33 0.52 -16.58 -19.67
C PRO A 33 -0.57 -17.65 -19.77
N SER A 34 -1.33 -17.82 -18.69
CA SER A 34 -2.43 -18.79 -18.62
C SER A 34 -3.37 -18.64 -19.81
N GLU A 35 -3.85 -19.76 -20.37
CA GLU A 35 -4.88 -19.83 -21.41
C GLU A 35 -6.25 -19.37 -20.88
N GLY A 36 -6.34 -18.13 -20.42
CA GLY A 36 -7.58 -17.50 -20.04
C GLY A 36 -8.42 -17.17 -21.27
N VAL A 37 -9.75 -17.11 -21.08
CA VAL A 37 -10.70 -16.75 -22.13
C VAL A 37 -10.36 -15.37 -22.70
N ARG A 38 -10.13 -15.33 -24.03
CA ARG A 38 -9.80 -14.11 -24.77
C ARG A 38 -11.09 -13.43 -25.26
N THR A 39 -11.65 -12.56 -24.44
CA THR A 39 -12.83 -11.75 -24.80
C THR A 39 -12.45 -10.32 -25.16
N ARG A 40 -13.18 -9.74 -26.12
CA ARG A 40 -13.05 -8.33 -26.54
C ARG A 40 -13.22 -7.36 -25.36
N GLU A 41 -14.10 -7.70 -24.43
CA GLU A 41 -14.37 -6.93 -23.20
C GLU A 41 -13.11 -6.70 -22.36
N HIS A 42 -12.20 -7.67 -22.29
CA HIS A 42 -10.94 -7.53 -21.56
C HIS A 42 -10.04 -6.43 -22.15
N LEU A 43 -10.08 -6.24 -23.47
CA LEU A 43 -9.32 -5.19 -24.15
C LEU A 43 -10.01 -3.82 -24.01
N LEU A 44 -11.35 -3.79 -24.12
CA LEU A 44 -12.12 -2.56 -23.99
C LEU A 44 -12.09 -1.97 -22.57
N ARG A 45 -12.11 -2.83 -21.53
CA ARG A 45 -11.91 -2.41 -20.14
C ARG A 45 -10.57 -1.70 -19.93
N GLY A 46 -9.56 -2.01 -20.74
CA GLY A 46 -8.25 -1.38 -20.67
C GLY A 46 -7.48 -1.69 -19.37
N ARG A 47 -6.46 -0.89 -19.07
CA ARG A 47 -5.53 -1.09 -17.93
C ARG A 47 -6.08 -0.57 -16.59
N VAL A 48 -7.39 -0.66 -16.35
CA VAL A 48 -8.03 -0.21 -15.10
C VAL A 48 -8.59 -1.37 -14.28
N THR A 49 -8.79 -1.13 -12.97
CA THR A 49 -9.42 -2.11 -12.08
C THR A 49 -10.91 -2.21 -12.36
N GLU A 50 -11.54 -3.33 -12.00
CA GLU A 50 -12.98 -3.54 -12.16
C GLU A 50 -13.80 -2.43 -11.48
N LYS A 51 -13.41 -2.05 -10.27
CA LYS A 51 -14.02 -0.94 -9.53
C LYS A 51 -13.88 0.40 -10.27
N THR A 52 -12.73 0.67 -10.88
CA THR A 52 -12.52 1.89 -11.68
C THR A 52 -13.36 1.88 -12.94
N HIS A 53 -13.50 0.72 -13.59
CA HIS A 53 -14.34 0.55 -14.76
C HIS A 53 -15.81 0.89 -14.43
N GLN A 54 -16.36 0.30 -13.38
CA GLN A 54 -17.73 0.58 -12.91
C GLN A 54 -17.96 2.06 -12.59
N ILE A 55 -17.00 2.72 -11.93
CA ILE A 55 -17.06 4.17 -11.66
C ILE A 55 -17.11 4.95 -12.98
N ARG A 56 -16.24 4.62 -13.93
CA ARG A 56 -16.19 5.31 -15.23
C ARG A 56 -17.49 5.11 -16.03
N THR A 57 -18.05 3.90 -16.02
CA THR A 57 -19.34 3.63 -16.66
C THR A 57 -20.46 4.49 -16.08
N SER A 58 -20.54 4.58 -14.75
CA SER A 58 -21.51 5.45 -14.07
C SER A 58 -21.31 6.93 -14.41
N LEU A 59 -20.07 7.40 -14.48
CA LEU A 59 -19.77 8.81 -14.82
C LEU A 59 -20.14 9.14 -16.28
N ILE A 60 -19.92 8.21 -17.21
CA ILE A 60 -20.34 8.38 -18.60
C ILE A 60 -21.86 8.41 -18.71
N ALA A 61 -22.58 7.54 -17.99
CA ALA A 61 -24.03 7.56 -17.98
C ALA A 61 -24.58 8.90 -17.43
N SER A 62 -24.00 9.41 -16.34
CA SER A 62 -24.38 10.73 -15.80
C SER A 62 -24.05 11.90 -16.74
N LEU A 63 -23.01 11.78 -17.57
CA LEU A 63 -22.72 12.76 -18.62
C LEU A 63 -23.75 12.67 -19.74
N GLU A 64 -24.08 11.47 -20.23
CA GLU A 64 -25.07 11.26 -21.29
C GLU A 64 -26.46 11.76 -20.85
N GLU A 65 -26.87 11.48 -19.61
CA GLU A 65 -28.11 11.99 -19.01
C GLU A 65 -28.10 13.52 -18.92
N TRP A 66 -26.97 14.11 -18.53
CA TRP A 66 -26.83 15.56 -18.46
C TRP A 66 -26.93 16.18 -19.85
N LEU A 67 -26.23 15.63 -20.86
CA LEU A 67 -26.19 16.15 -22.24
C LEU A 67 -27.54 16.09 -22.97
N LEU A 68 -28.38 15.10 -22.65
CA LEU A 68 -29.63 14.83 -23.35
C LEU A 68 -30.56 16.07 -23.49
N PRO A 69 -30.88 16.84 -22.42
CA PRO A 69 -31.68 18.05 -22.54
C PRO A 69 -30.97 19.21 -23.26
N GLN A 70 -29.63 19.25 -23.33
CA GLN A 70 -28.92 20.34 -24.00
C GLN A 70 -28.74 20.12 -25.49
N LEU A 71 -28.56 18.87 -25.92
CA LEU A 71 -28.37 18.51 -27.32
C LEU A 71 -29.31 17.36 -27.71
N PRO A 72 -30.61 17.64 -27.89
CA PRO A 72 -31.59 16.62 -28.25
C PRO A 72 -31.21 15.92 -29.55
N GLY A 73 -31.22 14.59 -29.56
CA GLY A 73 -30.90 13.77 -30.73
C GLY A 73 -29.41 13.59 -31.02
N MET A 74 -28.51 14.23 -30.29
CA MET A 74 -27.07 13.98 -30.40
C MET A 74 -26.63 12.96 -29.34
N THR A 75 -26.06 11.84 -29.80
CA THR A 75 -25.42 10.89 -28.88
C THR A 75 -23.97 11.30 -28.62
N LEU A 76 -23.42 10.85 -27.49
CA LEU A 76 -22.01 11.05 -27.17
C LEU A 76 -21.08 10.49 -28.27
N GLU A 77 -21.49 9.41 -28.94
CA GLU A 77 -20.73 8.80 -30.03
C GLU A 77 -20.80 9.64 -31.33
N THR A 78 -21.95 10.25 -31.62
CA THR A 78 -22.12 11.20 -32.73
C THR A 78 -21.25 12.44 -32.51
N LEU A 79 -21.31 13.03 -31.31
CA LEU A 79 -20.50 14.18 -30.92
C LEU A 79 -19.01 13.86 -31.01
N ALA A 80 -18.59 12.72 -30.46
CA ALA A 80 -17.18 12.32 -30.44
C ALA A 80 -16.58 12.10 -31.85
N ARG A 81 -17.39 11.72 -32.85
CA ARG A 81 -16.92 11.47 -34.22
C ARG A 81 -17.07 12.66 -35.16
N GLY A 82 -18.15 13.43 -35.03
CA GLY A 82 -18.51 14.50 -35.97
C GLY A 82 -18.27 15.91 -35.46
N HIS A 83 -18.26 16.11 -34.13
CA HIS A 83 -18.33 17.44 -33.50
C HIS A 83 -17.48 17.49 -32.22
N SER A 84 -16.18 17.16 -32.34
CA SER A 84 -15.29 17.04 -31.18
C SER A 84 -15.01 18.37 -30.47
N ASP A 85 -15.13 19.48 -31.21
CA ASP A 85 -15.11 20.86 -30.75
C ASP A 85 -16.34 21.17 -29.90
N VAL A 86 -17.54 20.93 -30.42
CA VAL A 86 -18.81 21.09 -29.68
C VAL A 86 -18.82 20.22 -28.43
N LEU A 87 -18.32 18.98 -28.53
CA LEU A 87 -18.18 18.11 -27.37
C LEU A 87 -17.23 18.71 -26.32
N SER A 88 -16.13 19.33 -26.74
CA SER A 88 -15.20 19.99 -25.81
C SER A 88 -15.89 21.11 -25.04
N ASP A 89 -16.61 22.00 -25.74
CA ASP A 89 -17.29 23.13 -25.13
C ASP A 89 -18.33 22.66 -24.09
N TRP A 90 -19.15 21.66 -24.46
CA TRP A 90 -20.12 21.08 -23.52
C TRP A 90 -19.49 20.33 -22.36
N LEU A 91 -18.29 19.77 -22.54
CA LEU A 91 -17.56 19.18 -21.43
C LEU A 91 -17.05 20.25 -20.45
N GLU A 92 -16.67 21.43 -20.92
CA GLU A 92 -16.33 22.57 -20.04
C GLU A 92 -17.54 22.98 -19.21
N GLU A 93 -18.70 23.17 -19.84
CA GLU A 93 -19.96 23.48 -19.14
C GLU A 93 -20.36 22.36 -18.16
N TYR A 94 -20.17 21.10 -18.54
CA TYR A 94 -20.40 19.98 -17.63
C TYR A 94 -19.46 20.02 -16.42
N MET A 95 -18.16 20.31 -16.63
CA MET A 95 -17.21 20.44 -15.53
C MET A 95 -17.59 21.60 -14.59
N VAL A 96 -18.09 22.73 -15.13
CA VAL A 96 -18.63 23.85 -14.34
C VAL A 96 -19.86 23.42 -13.55
N ALA A 97 -20.81 22.72 -14.17
CA ALA A 97 -22.00 22.21 -13.49
C ALA A 97 -21.61 21.24 -12.36
N MET A 98 -20.65 20.34 -12.60
CA MET A 98 -20.11 19.45 -11.57
C MET A 98 -19.48 20.23 -10.40
N PHE A 99 -18.75 21.30 -10.68
CA PHE A 99 -18.15 22.17 -9.67
C PHE A 99 -19.23 22.86 -8.81
N LEU A 100 -20.22 23.49 -9.44
CA LEU A 100 -21.32 24.18 -8.75
C LEU A 100 -22.16 23.22 -7.90
N GLN A 101 -22.32 21.97 -8.35
CA GLN A 101 -22.99 20.90 -7.60
C GLN A 101 -22.13 20.27 -6.49
N ARG A 102 -20.92 20.80 -6.22
CA ARG A 102 -19.98 20.26 -5.22
C ARG A 102 -19.63 18.79 -5.46
N ARG A 103 -19.61 18.34 -6.72
CA ARG A 103 -19.08 17.02 -7.08
C ARG A 103 -17.58 17.01 -6.84
N SER A 104 -16.95 15.84 -6.79
CA SER A 104 -15.49 15.80 -6.60
C SER A 104 -14.74 16.10 -7.90
N ARG A 105 -13.65 16.87 -7.83
CA ARG A 105 -12.67 17.04 -8.94
C ARG A 105 -12.15 15.71 -9.50
N ARG A 106 -12.10 14.67 -8.66
CA ARG A 106 -11.75 13.32 -9.07
C ARG A 106 -12.76 12.74 -10.05
N ALA A 107 -14.05 12.94 -9.82
CA ALA A 107 -15.11 12.47 -10.70
C ALA A 107 -14.97 13.14 -12.08
N ALA A 108 -14.83 14.47 -12.12
CA ALA A 108 -14.58 15.25 -13.33
C ALA A 108 -13.37 14.71 -14.13
N ALA A 109 -12.22 14.55 -13.47
CA ALA A 109 -11.03 13.99 -14.12
C ALA A 109 -11.22 12.54 -14.60
N GLU A 110 -11.96 11.69 -13.86
CA GLU A 110 -12.25 10.33 -14.29
C GLU A 110 -13.25 10.28 -15.45
N THR A 111 -14.18 11.23 -15.56
CA THR A 111 -15.07 11.39 -16.73
C THR A 111 -14.25 11.66 -17.99
N LEU A 112 -13.34 12.65 -17.96
CA LEU A 112 -12.45 12.96 -19.09
C LEU A 112 -11.55 11.76 -19.46
N ASN A 113 -11.03 11.06 -18.45
CA ASN A 113 -10.24 9.84 -18.69
C ASN A 113 -11.06 8.70 -19.28
N ALA A 114 -12.33 8.57 -18.89
CA ALA A 114 -13.24 7.58 -19.46
C ALA A 114 -13.53 7.88 -20.94
N LEU A 115 -13.75 9.15 -21.28
CA LEU A 115 -13.91 9.59 -22.67
C LEU A 115 -12.66 9.33 -23.51
N ALA A 116 -11.48 9.70 -23.01
CA ALA A 116 -10.21 9.44 -23.70
C ALA A 116 -9.89 7.93 -23.83
N GLN A 117 -10.46 7.09 -22.97
CA GLN A 117 -10.37 5.64 -23.08
C GLN A 117 -11.35 5.09 -24.13
N ARG A 118 -12.60 5.58 -24.15
CA ARG A 118 -13.64 5.16 -25.10
C ARG A 118 -13.36 5.67 -26.52
N PHE A 119 -12.90 6.90 -26.65
CA PHE A 119 -12.64 7.60 -27.90
C PHE A 119 -11.20 8.13 -27.91
N GLY A 120 -10.26 7.30 -28.38
CA GLY A 120 -8.83 7.58 -28.26
C GLY A 120 -8.35 8.86 -28.95
N TRP A 121 -9.03 9.27 -30.02
CA TRP A 121 -8.76 10.47 -30.80
C TRP A 121 -9.18 11.77 -30.12
N LEU A 122 -10.09 11.74 -29.12
CA LEU A 122 -10.51 12.95 -28.42
C LEU A 122 -9.40 13.56 -27.55
N ARG A 123 -8.29 12.87 -27.31
CA ARG A 123 -7.20 13.39 -26.44
C ARG A 123 -6.72 14.79 -26.84
N SER A 124 -6.68 15.10 -28.13
CA SER A 124 -6.31 16.43 -28.64
C SER A 124 -7.37 17.49 -28.33
N SER A 125 -8.66 17.12 -28.34
CA SER A 125 -9.78 18.03 -28.13
C SER A 125 -10.11 18.26 -26.64
N LEU A 126 -9.56 17.46 -25.71
CA LEU A 126 -9.85 17.60 -24.28
C LEU A 126 -8.98 18.63 -23.55
N ALA A 127 -8.16 19.42 -24.26
CA ALA A 127 -7.23 20.36 -23.64
C ALA A 127 -7.94 21.42 -22.77
N ALA A 128 -9.03 22.01 -23.27
CA ALA A 128 -9.77 23.04 -22.56
C ALA A 128 -10.52 22.50 -21.32
N PRO A 129 -11.29 21.38 -21.39
CA PRO A 129 -11.84 20.73 -20.21
C PRO A 129 -10.79 20.37 -19.15
N TRP A 130 -9.59 19.92 -19.58
CA TRP A 130 -8.50 19.65 -18.65
C TRP A 130 -7.96 20.91 -17.97
N ASN A 131 -7.94 22.06 -18.65
CA ASN A 131 -7.55 23.32 -18.03
C ASN A 131 -8.56 23.73 -16.95
N LEU A 132 -9.86 23.53 -17.19
CA LEU A 132 -10.87 23.81 -16.17
C LEU A 132 -10.73 22.92 -14.93
N VAL A 133 -10.40 21.63 -15.13
CA VAL A 133 -10.09 20.70 -14.02
C VAL A 133 -8.83 21.14 -13.24
N LYS A 134 -7.84 21.77 -13.89
CA LYS A 134 -6.66 22.33 -13.21
C LYS A 134 -7.02 23.61 -12.43
N THR A 135 -7.85 24.48 -12.99
CA THR A 135 -8.38 25.66 -12.28
C THR A 135 -9.17 25.23 -11.05
N TRP A 136 -9.99 24.18 -11.19
CA TRP A 136 -10.68 23.58 -10.04
C TRP A 136 -9.69 23.11 -8.96
N GLU A 137 -8.58 22.47 -9.33
CA GLU A 137 -7.55 22.08 -8.34
C GLU A 137 -6.94 23.27 -7.58
N GLN A 138 -6.87 24.46 -8.17
CA GLN A 138 -6.41 25.66 -7.48
C GLN A 138 -7.47 26.23 -6.54
N LEU A 139 -8.75 26.19 -6.93
CA LEU A 139 -9.88 26.67 -6.13
C LEU A 139 -10.21 25.74 -4.96
N GLU A 140 -10.07 24.43 -5.17
CA GLU A 140 -10.28 23.38 -4.16
C GLU A 140 -9.03 22.49 -4.09
N PRO A 141 -7.94 22.99 -3.45
CA PRO A 141 -6.70 22.25 -3.37
C PRO A 141 -6.89 20.95 -2.60
N VAL A 142 -6.21 19.90 -3.06
CA VAL A 142 -6.20 18.60 -2.40
C VAL A 142 -5.53 18.76 -1.04
N GLN A 143 -6.29 18.60 0.04
CA GLN A 143 -5.71 18.58 1.37
C GLN A 143 -4.89 17.30 1.57
N HIS A 144 -3.58 17.46 1.68
CA HIS A 144 -2.71 16.36 2.09
C HIS A 144 -2.92 16.09 3.58
N HIS A 145 -3.27 14.84 3.91
CA HIS A 145 -3.36 14.44 5.31
C HIS A 145 -1.99 14.57 5.98
N PRO A 146 -1.95 15.07 7.23
CA PRO A 146 -0.68 15.25 7.91
C PRO A 146 0.04 13.91 8.08
N PRO A 147 1.38 13.91 8.05
CA PRO A 147 2.21 12.73 8.28
C PRO A 147 2.12 12.33 9.77
N VAL A 148 2.08 11.03 10.08
CA VAL A 148 2.11 10.59 11.48
C VAL A 148 3.53 10.80 12.04
N PRO A 149 3.74 11.55 13.14
CA PRO A 149 5.03 11.62 13.79
C PRO A 149 5.43 10.27 14.40
N LYS A 150 6.71 9.93 14.40
CA LYS A 150 7.19 8.65 14.98
C LYS A 150 6.71 8.43 16.41
N ALA A 151 6.84 9.43 17.28
CA ALA A 151 6.38 9.34 18.66
C ALA A 151 4.87 9.02 18.78
N VAL A 152 4.05 9.58 17.89
CA VAL A 152 2.62 9.26 17.83
C VAL A 152 2.41 7.83 17.37
N ASN A 153 3.08 7.38 16.30
CA ASN A 153 2.98 6.00 15.84
C ASN A 153 3.34 5.00 16.96
N ASP A 154 4.45 5.25 17.65
CA ASP A 154 4.93 4.42 18.75
C ASP A 154 3.94 4.39 19.93
N ALA A 155 3.33 5.53 20.26
CA ALA A 155 2.28 5.61 21.26
C ALA A 155 1.04 4.79 20.86
N LEU A 156 0.59 4.89 19.59
CA LEU A 156 -0.52 4.09 19.08
C LEU A 156 -0.20 2.59 19.10
N VAL A 157 1.05 2.20 18.84
CA VAL A 157 1.53 0.81 18.92
C VAL A 157 1.43 0.31 20.36
N VAL A 158 1.92 1.06 21.34
CA VAL A 158 1.85 0.67 22.76
C VAL A 158 0.41 0.59 23.24
N THR A 159 -0.44 1.56 22.90
CA THR A 159 -1.87 1.49 23.24
C THR A 159 -2.54 0.26 22.61
N ALA A 160 -2.21 -0.08 21.36
CA ALA A 160 -2.71 -1.29 20.73
C ALA A 160 -2.25 -2.56 21.46
N LEU A 161 -1.01 -2.60 21.97
CA LEU A 161 -0.53 -3.72 22.79
C LEU A 161 -1.28 -3.83 24.12
N LEU A 162 -1.49 -2.70 24.82
CA LEU A 162 -2.25 -2.64 26.07
C LEU A 162 -3.69 -3.12 25.90
N TRP A 163 -4.31 -2.80 24.76
CA TRP A 163 -5.65 -3.27 24.39
C TRP A 163 -5.69 -4.69 23.82
N ARG A 164 -4.57 -5.42 23.88
CA ARG A 164 -4.42 -6.79 23.36
C ARG A 164 -4.73 -6.90 21.87
N TRP A 165 -4.33 -5.89 21.08
CA TRP A 165 -4.39 -5.87 19.63
C TRP A 165 -3.00 -5.97 18.98
N PRO A 166 -2.22 -7.04 19.23
CA PRO A 166 -0.83 -7.14 18.76
C PRO A 166 -0.70 -7.13 17.23
N ARG A 167 -1.68 -7.68 16.51
CA ARG A 167 -1.72 -7.60 15.03
C ARG A 167 -1.91 -6.18 14.53
N MET A 168 -2.69 -5.35 15.24
CA MET A 168 -2.83 -3.93 14.91
C MET A 168 -1.51 -3.21 15.12
N ALA A 169 -0.86 -3.44 16.27
CA ALA A 169 0.46 -2.93 16.59
C ALA A 169 1.49 -3.29 15.50
N ALA A 170 1.56 -4.56 15.09
CA ALA A 170 2.45 -5.01 14.02
C ALA A 170 2.20 -4.27 12.70
N LEU A 171 0.93 -4.07 12.31
CA LEU A 171 0.60 -3.37 11.08
C LEU A 171 0.98 -1.87 11.13
N LEU A 172 0.87 -1.22 12.28
CA LEU A 172 1.33 0.17 12.43
C LEU A 172 2.84 0.26 12.20
N VAL A 173 3.61 -0.62 12.83
CA VAL A 173 5.08 -0.70 12.65
C VAL A 173 5.45 -1.02 11.20
N LEU A 174 4.85 -2.05 10.60
CA LEU A 174 5.10 -2.43 9.20
C LEU A 174 4.68 -1.33 8.22
N GLY A 175 3.57 -0.65 8.48
CA GLY A 175 3.08 0.45 7.66
C GLY A 175 4.01 1.66 7.70
N PHE A 176 4.52 1.98 8.89
CA PHE A 176 5.42 3.10 9.14
C PHE A 176 6.83 2.84 8.59
N PHE A 177 7.54 1.83 9.10
CA PHE A 177 8.93 1.55 8.70
C PHE A 177 9.03 0.90 7.32
N GLY A 178 8.02 0.14 6.90
CA GLY A 178 7.95 -0.45 5.57
C GLY A 178 7.40 0.49 4.50
N LEU A 179 7.03 1.72 4.85
CA LEU A 179 6.48 2.73 3.94
C LEU A 179 5.33 2.15 3.08
N LEU A 180 4.50 1.29 3.66
CA LEU A 180 3.49 0.53 2.92
C LEU A 180 2.26 1.40 2.62
N ARG A 181 1.65 1.22 1.45
CA ARG A 181 0.33 1.80 1.19
C ARG A 181 -0.72 1.06 2.03
N PRO A 182 -1.82 1.70 2.45
CA PRO A 182 -2.80 1.00 3.29
C PRO A 182 -3.40 -0.26 2.65
N SER A 183 -3.59 -0.27 1.33
CA SER A 183 -4.05 -1.46 0.62
C SER A 183 -3.02 -2.59 0.61
N GLU A 184 -1.72 -2.27 0.59
CA GLU A 184 -0.62 -3.25 0.68
C GLU A 184 -0.57 -3.82 2.11
N LEU A 185 -0.67 -2.94 3.10
CA LEU A 185 -0.62 -3.27 4.52
C LEU A 185 -1.74 -4.25 4.94
N ILE A 186 -2.97 -3.97 4.52
CA ILE A 186 -4.15 -4.78 4.89
C ILE A 186 -4.19 -6.12 4.17
N GLY A 187 -3.59 -6.19 2.99
CA GLY A 187 -3.47 -7.41 2.20
C GLY A 187 -2.36 -8.36 2.68
N LEU A 188 -1.50 -7.89 3.59
CA LEU A 188 -0.25 -8.55 3.95
C LEU A 188 -0.48 -9.91 4.65
N ARG A 189 0.22 -10.94 4.17
CA ARG A 189 0.20 -12.29 4.75
C ARG A 189 1.53 -12.63 5.41
N ARG A 190 1.56 -13.67 6.24
CA ARG A 190 2.82 -14.14 6.85
C ARG A 190 3.85 -14.54 5.79
N GLN A 191 3.45 -15.22 4.73
CA GLN A 191 4.32 -15.63 3.61
C GLN A 191 4.94 -14.43 2.84
N ASP A 192 4.39 -13.24 3.02
CA ASP A 192 4.92 -12.03 2.40
C ASP A 192 6.00 -11.38 3.27
N LEU A 193 6.21 -11.87 4.50
CA LEU A 193 7.30 -11.45 5.37
C LEU A 193 8.39 -12.52 5.35
N ALA A 194 9.63 -12.14 5.02
CA ALA A 194 10.79 -12.94 5.37
C ALA A 194 11.36 -12.36 6.66
N LEU A 195 11.14 -13.08 7.76
CA LEU A 195 11.64 -12.73 9.09
C LEU A 195 13.14 -13.06 9.19
N PRO A 196 13.89 -12.55 10.18
CA PRO A 196 15.31 -12.87 10.36
C PRO A 196 15.61 -14.38 10.37
N GLY A 197 14.74 -15.22 10.94
CA GLY A 197 14.91 -16.68 10.92
C GLY A 197 14.63 -17.35 9.57
N ASP A 198 14.12 -16.61 8.58
CA ASP A 198 13.82 -17.10 7.23
C ASP A 198 14.98 -16.79 6.23
N HIS A 199 16.01 -16.03 6.64
CA HIS A 199 17.17 -15.66 5.81
C HIS A 199 18.46 -15.48 6.63
N PHE A 200 19.57 -15.08 5.99
CA PHE A 200 20.91 -15.00 6.62
C PHE A 200 21.30 -13.58 7.06
N GLU A 201 20.36 -12.64 7.16
CA GLU A 201 20.64 -11.27 7.59
C GLU A 201 20.01 -11.02 8.95
N GLU A 202 20.79 -10.50 9.88
CA GLU A 202 20.35 -10.21 11.25
C GLU A 202 19.58 -8.89 11.32
N ASP A 203 18.56 -8.88 12.18
CA ASP A 203 17.68 -7.73 12.48
C ASP A 203 17.12 -6.98 11.25
N VAL A 204 17.02 -7.68 10.12
CA VAL A 204 16.41 -7.20 8.89
C VAL A 204 15.12 -7.96 8.65
N LEU A 205 14.11 -7.23 8.18
CA LEU A 205 12.84 -7.79 7.74
C LEU A 205 12.61 -7.43 6.28
N TYR A 206 12.34 -8.44 5.45
CA TYR A 206 11.91 -8.22 4.08
C TYR A 206 10.40 -8.39 3.93
N ILE A 207 9.77 -7.44 3.25
CA ILE A 207 8.34 -7.46 2.94
C ILE A 207 8.18 -7.57 1.43
N ARG A 208 7.63 -8.68 0.96
CA ARG A 208 7.16 -8.84 -0.41
C ARG A 208 5.83 -8.11 -0.56
N VAL A 209 5.72 -7.26 -1.57
CA VAL A 209 4.48 -6.57 -1.92
C VAL A 209 3.93 -7.19 -3.18
N PRO A 210 3.05 -8.22 -3.08
CA PRO A 210 2.42 -8.81 -4.23
C PRO A 210 1.46 -7.81 -4.90
N HIS A 211 1.52 -7.72 -6.21
CA HIS A 211 0.62 -6.89 -7.04
C HIS A 211 0.63 -5.39 -6.68
N PRO A 212 1.78 -4.70 -6.72
CA PRO A 212 1.85 -3.27 -6.43
C PRO A 212 0.87 -2.49 -7.31
N LYS A 213 0.40 -1.32 -6.86
CA LYS A 213 -0.50 -0.45 -7.65
C LYS A 213 0.06 -0.14 -9.05
N THR A 214 1.38 -0.22 -9.21
CA THR A 214 2.11 -0.03 -10.45
C THR A 214 2.42 -1.30 -11.24
N ARG A 215 1.86 -2.48 -10.89
CA ARG A 215 2.15 -3.78 -11.54
C ARG A 215 1.98 -3.79 -13.06
N PHE A 216 1.13 -2.90 -13.59
CA PHE A 216 0.89 -2.75 -15.03
C PHE A 216 1.90 -1.79 -15.71
N ARG A 217 2.84 -1.21 -14.95
CA ARG A 217 3.82 -0.20 -15.41
C ARG A 217 5.22 -0.38 -14.78
N ALA A 218 5.46 -1.39 -13.95
CA ALA A 218 6.70 -1.63 -13.19
C ALA A 218 6.73 -3.10 -12.73
N ALA A 219 7.79 -3.50 -12.01
CA ALA A 219 7.98 -4.86 -11.50
C ALA A 219 6.70 -5.47 -10.89
N THR A 220 6.44 -6.71 -11.27
CA THR A 220 5.26 -7.50 -10.88
C THR A 220 5.24 -7.85 -9.39
N SER A 221 6.41 -7.86 -8.76
CA SER A 221 6.62 -7.96 -7.31
C SER A 221 7.65 -6.91 -6.90
N GLN A 222 7.38 -6.18 -5.81
CA GLN A 222 8.33 -5.25 -5.20
C GLN A 222 8.69 -5.76 -3.81
N HIS A 223 9.91 -5.50 -3.35
CA HIS A 223 10.33 -5.78 -2.00
C HIS A 223 10.51 -4.48 -1.21
N VAL A 224 10.35 -4.58 0.09
CA VAL A 224 10.71 -3.54 1.05
C VAL A 224 11.66 -4.17 2.05
N ARG A 225 12.77 -3.52 2.32
CA ARG A 225 13.70 -3.88 3.39
C ARG A 225 13.47 -2.94 4.58
N VAL A 226 13.23 -3.50 5.75
CA VAL A 226 13.07 -2.79 7.02
C VAL A 226 14.26 -3.14 7.91
N GLU A 227 15.00 -2.12 8.34
CA GLU A 227 16.31 -2.26 9.02
C GLU A 227 16.42 -1.34 10.24
N PHE A 228 15.29 -0.99 10.85
CA PHE A 228 15.31 -0.20 12.09
C PHE A 228 15.57 -1.11 13.29
N PRO A 229 16.53 -0.79 14.17
CA PRO A 229 16.96 -1.70 15.24
C PRO A 229 15.80 -2.22 16.10
N GLY A 230 15.76 -3.54 16.30
CA GLY A 230 14.78 -4.26 17.10
C GLY A 230 13.43 -4.48 16.43
N VAL A 231 13.14 -3.84 15.28
CA VAL A 231 11.83 -3.98 14.61
C VAL A 231 11.65 -5.37 14.01
N ALA A 232 12.66 -5.92 13.35
CA ALA A 232 12.55 -7.24 12.74
C ALA A 232 12.35 -8.33 13.81
N THR A 233 13.12 -8.25 14.89
CA THR A 233 12.99 -9.13 16.06
C THR A 233 11.61 -9.01 16.71
N TRP A 234 11.15 -7.77 16.98
CA TRP A 234 9.83 -7.56 17.59
C TRP A 234 8.68 -8.04 16.70
N ILE A 235 8.73 -7.79 15.39
CA ILE A 235 7.73 -8.31 14.45
C ILE A 235 7.71 -9.84 14.50
N THR A 236 8.88 -10.48 14.57
CA THR A 236 8.99 -11.95 14.69
C THR A 236 8.28 -12.47 15.93
N LEU A 237 8.43 -11.81 17.08
CA LEU A 237 7.71 -12.18 18.29
C LEU A 237 6.18 -12.07 18.13
N VAL A 238 5.70 -11.07 17.38
CA VAL A 238 4.26 -10.80 17.25
C VAL A 238 3.59 -11.68 16.19
N VAL A 239 4.26 -11.95 15.06
CA VAL A 239 3.64 -12.65 13.91
C VAL A 239 4.32 -13.96 13.54
N GLY A 240 5.44 -14.33 14.17
CA GLY A 240 6.24 -15.50 13.82
C GLY A 240 5.48 -16.82 13.83
N THR A 241 4.56 -17.00 14.79
CA THR A 241 3.70 -18.19 14.92
C THR A 241 2.48 -18.19 14.00
N THR A 242 2.28 -17.14 13.19
CA THR A 242 1.17 -17.07 12.24
C THR A 242 1.43 -18.03 11.08
N PRO A 243 0.44 -18.82 10.62
CA PRO A 243 0.60 -19.66 9.44
C PRO A 243 0.89 -18.84 8.17
N MET A 244 1.76 -19.34 7.29
CA MET A 244 2.24 -18.65 6.08
C MET A 244 1.11 -18.07 5.19
N TRP A 245 0.06 -18.85 4.95
CA TRP A 245 -1.06 -18.47 4.08
C TRP A 245 -1.98 -17.40 4.71
N ARG A 246 -1.90 -17.19 6.02
CA ARG A 246 -2.84 -16.35 6.77
C ARG A 246 -2.47 -14.87 6.66
N ARG A 247 -3.50 -14.02 6.55
CA ARG A 247 -3.32 -12.56 6.64
C ARG A 247 -2.92 -12.15 8.06
N ILE A 248 -2.04 -11.16 8.16
CA ILE A 248 -1.70 -10.54 9.44
C ILE A 248 -2.94 -9.82 9.98
N TRP A 249 -3.67 -9.12 9.11
CA TRP A 249 -4.99 -8.55 9.42
C TRP A 249 -6.13 -9.45 8.91
N ASN A 250 -6.96 -9.95 9.82
CA ASN A 250 -8.13 -10.76 9.45
C ASN A 250 -9.43 -9.95 9.35
N GLY A 251 -9.41 -8.65 9.65
CA GLY A 251 -10.59 -7.79 9.59
C GLY A 251 -10.81 -7.14 8.23
N SER A 252 -11.93 -6.41 8.11
CA SER A 252 -12.16 -5.55 6.94
C SER A 252 -11.32 -4.26 7.01
N TRP A 253 -11.27 -3.52 5.89
CA TRP A 253 -10.72 -2.17 5.87
C TRP A 253 -11.47 -1.22 6.82
N ALA A 254 -12.80 -1.34 6.90
CA ALA A 254 -13.61 -0.53 7.80
C ALA A 254 -13.25 -0.82 9.27
N SER A 255 -13.08 -2.09 9.63
CA SER A 255 -12.66 -2.52 10.96
C SER A 255 -11.28 -2.00 11.33
N PHE A 256 -10.33 -1.96 10.38
CA PHE A 256 -9.01 -1.38 10.61
C PHE A 256 -9.12 0.12 10.90
N LYS A 257 -9.86 0.88 10.07
CA LYS A 257 -10.07 2.31 10.28
C LYS A 257 -10.72 2.61 11.63
N LEU A 258 -11.69 1.79 12.03
CA LEU A 258 -12.37 1.93 13.33
C LEU A 258 -11.37 1.78 14.48
N ARG A 259 -10.54 0.73 14.47
CA ARG A 259 -9.52 0.53 15.51
C ARG A 259 -8.44 1.60 15.47
N PHE A 260 -8.01 2.02 14.29
CA PHE A 260 -7.05 3.11 14.14
C PHE A 260 -7.59 4.44 14.69
N GLY A 261 -8.87 4.73 14.46
CA GLY A 261 -9.56 5.88 15.05
C GLY A 261 -9.64 5.77 16.57
N ALA A 262 -10.01 4.61 17.11
CA ALA A 262 -10.09 4.41 18.56
C ALA A 262 -8.73 4.63 19.25
N LEU A 263 -7.63 4.12 18.68
CA LEU A 263 -6.28 4.35 19.20
C LEU A 263 -5.93 5.84 19.21
N GLN A 264 -6.30 6.58 18.16
CA GLN A 264 -6.06 8.01 18.07
C GLN A 264 -6.90 8.79 19.08
N THR A 265 -8.18 8.46 19.25
CA THR A 265 -9.01 9.09 20.27
C THR A 265 -8.41 8.90 21.66
N GLU A 266 -7.89 7.71 21.97
CA GLU A 266 -7.23 7.44 23.25
C GLU A 266 -5.93 8.25 23.42
N VAL A 267 -5.05 8.25 22.42
CA VAL A 267 -3.72 8.86 22.54
C VAL A 267 -3.76 10.38 22.37
N LEU A 268 -4.61 10.88 21.47
CA LEU A 268 -4.62 12.26 20.99
C LEU A 268 -5.89 13.03 21.39
N GLY A 269 -6.94 12.34 21.84
CA GLY A 269 -8.25 12.95 22.10
C GLY A 269 -9.10 13.20 20.85
N ALA A 270 -8.57 12.92 19.65
CA ALA A 270 -9.27 13.12 18.38
C ALA A 270 -8.70 12.21 17.28
N VAL A 271 -9.46 12.04 16.19
CA VAL A 271 -8.98 11.36 14.98
C VAL A 271 -8.35 12.41 14.06
N THR A 272 -7.02 12.43 13.98
CA THR A 272 -6.25 13.44 13.22
C THR A 272 -5.67 12.87 11.93
N PHE A 273 -5.35 11.57 11.92
CA PHE A 273 -4.60 10.90 10.87
C PHE A 273 -5.45 9.84 10.16
N LEU A 274 -5.20 9.69 8.87
CA LEU A 274 -5.67 8.55 8.10
C LEU A 274 -4.62 7.43 8.08
N PRO A 275 -4.99 6.17 7.82
CA PRO A 275 -3.99 5.12 7.63
C PRO A 275 -2.96 5.44 6.54
N SER A 276 -3.34 6.22 5.53
CA SER A 276 -2.43 6.70 4.48
C SER A 276 -1.35 7.64 4.99
N SER A 277 -1.51 8.23 6.18
CA SER A 277 -0.54 9.10 6.84
C SER A 277 0.66 8.36 7.44
N LEU A 278 0.56 7.03 7.63
CA LEU A 278 1.67 6.20 8.14
C LEU A 278 2.88 6.23 7.20
N ARG A 279 2.62 6.13 5.88
CA ARG A 279 3.67 6.11 4.86
C ARG A 279 4.46 7.43 4.76
N PRO A 280 3.83 8.62 4.62
CA PRO A 280 4.58 9.87 4.65
C PRO A 280 5.21 10.12 6.02
N GLY A 281 4.56 9.74 7.13
CA GLY A 281 5.15 9.80 8.48
C GLY A 281 6.45 9.02 8.62
N GLY A 282 6.44 7.76 8.16
CA GLY A 282 7.64 6.93 8.08
C GLY A 282 8.68 7.51 7.13
N ALA A 283 8.25 8.11 6.01
CA ALA A 283 9.17 8.71 5.05
C ALA A 283 9.96 9.87 5.66
N THR A 284 9.26 10.81 6.30
CA THR A 284 9.88 11.97 6.95
C THR A 284 10.79 11.55 8.11
N PHE A 285 10.42 10.52 8.87
CA PHE A 285 11.29 9.97 9.91
C PHE A 285 12.56 9.33 9.32
N LEU A 286 12.40 8.42 8.35
CA LEU A 286 13.50 7.67 7.76
C LEU A 286 14.43 8.59 6.95
N PHE A 287 13.91 9.64 6.35
CA PHE A 287 14.70 10.69 5.71
C PHE A 287 15.76 11.25 6.67
N ARG A 288 15.32 11.70 7.85
CA ARG A 288 16.22 12.24 8.88
C ARG A 288 17.12 11.17 9.48
N TYR A 289 16.62 9.94 9.61
CA TYR A 289 17.39 8.81 10.14
C TYR A 289 18.50 8.35 9.18
N TRP A 290 18.30 8.51 7.87
CA TRP A 290 19.25 8.15 6.82
C TRP A 290 20.06 9.35 6.30
N ASP A 291 20.31 10.33 7.16
CA ASP A 291 21.15 11.49 6.83
C ASP A 291 20.71 12.21 5.54
N GLU A 292 19.40 12.38 5.40
CA GLU A 292 18.77 13.13 4.32
C GLU A 292 19.00 12.52 2.91
N ASP A 293 19.21 11.20 2.82
CA ASP A 293 19.33 10.49 1.53
C ASP A 293 17.95 10.25 0.86
N LEU A 294 17.57 11.19 -0.02
CA LEU A 294 16.35 11.08 -0.84
C LEU A 294 16.36 9.89 -1.81
N THR A 295 17.52 9.48 -2.32
CA THR A 295 17.61 8.39 -3.31
C THR A 295 17.32 7.05 -2.65
N ARG A 296 17.93 6.80 -1.50
CA ARG A 296 17.63 5.64 -0.65
C ARG A 296 16.17 5.63 -0.25
N LEU A 297 15.63 6.77 0.17
CA LEU A 297 14.23 6.90 0.55
C LEU A 297 13.27 6.62 -0.61
N GLN A 298 13.56 7.16 -1.79
CA GLN A 298 12.79 6.94 -3.01
C GLN A 298 12.73 5.46 -3.36
N TRP A 299 13.89 4.79 -3.33
CA TRP A 299 14.01 3.36 -3.57
C TRP A 299 13.21 2.56 -2.54
N ARG A 300 13.45 2.80 -1.25
CA ARG A 300 12.81 2.08 -0.13
C ARG A 300 11.30 2.22 -0.11
N GLY A 301 10.79 3.42 -0.33
CA GLY A 301 9.35 3.61 -0.39
C GLY A 301 8.73 3.34 -1.75
N ARG A 302 9.52 3.08 -2.79
CA ARG A 302 9.03 2.72 -4.14
C ARG A 302 8.23 3.87 -4.76
N TRP A 303 8.73 5.09 -4.65
CA TRP A 303 8.18 6.27 -5.33
C TRP A 303 8.72 6.38 -6.74
N LYS A 304 7.81 6.39 -7.73
CA LYS A 304 8.20 6.57 -9.13
C LYS A 304 8.61 7.99 -9.48
N SER A 305 7.97 8.97 -8.84
CA SER A 305 8.23 10.38 -9.08
C SER A 305 8.98 10.94 -7.89
N PHE A 306 10.15 11.53 -8.17
CA PHE A 306 10.95 12.23 -7.17
C PHE A 306 10.19 13.45 -6.61
N ARG A 307 9.52 14.22 -7.48
CA ARG A 307 8.68 15.36 -7.08
C ARG A 307 7.62 15.00 -6.04
N MET A 308 7.02 13.81 -6.14
CA MET A 308 6.04 13.36 -5.14
C MET A 308 6.69 13.07 -3.79
N LEU A 309 7.92 12.55 -3.78
CA LEU A 309 8.68 12.33 -2.56
C LEU A 309 9.08 13.67 -1.93
N GLU A 310 9.51 14.62 -2.74
CA GLU A 310 9.88 15.97 -2.30
C GLU A 310 8.72 16.67 -1.59
N THR A 311 7.51 16.64 -2.16
CA THR A 311 6.28 17.13 -1.49
C THR A 311 6.08 16.48 -0.11
N TYR A 312 6.32 15.16 0.03
CA TYR A 312 6.18 14.48 1.32
C TYR A 312 7.22 14.88 2.36
N VAL A 313 8.43 15.25 1.95
CA VAL A 313 9.50 15.61 2.88
C VAL A 313 9.44 17.10 3.22
N GLN A 314 9.20 17.95 2.22
CA GLN A 314 9.20 19.42 2.35
C GLN A 314 7.90 19.95 2.96
N GLU A 315 6.73 19.54 2.45
CA GLU A 315 5.45 20.11 2.90
C GLU A 315 4.87 19.40 4.13
N LEU A 316 5.28 18.15 4.37
CA LEU A 316 4.78 17.32 5.46
C LEU A 316 5.88 17.05 6.48
N GLY A 317 6.49 18.12 7.01
CA GLY A 317 7.37 18.02 8.17
C GLY A 317 6.61 17.49 9.39
N ALA A 318 6.81 16.22 9.76
CA ALA A 318 6.06 15.59 10.87
C ALA A 318 6.27 16.27 12.23
N THR A 319 7.36 17.01 12.41
CA THR A 319 7.66 17.74 13.64
C THR A 319 6.68 18.89 13.88
N GLU A 320 6.17 19.54 12.83
CA GLU A 320 5.18 20.63 12.97
C GLU A 320 3.86 20.15 13.56
N VAL A 321 3.50 18.89 13.33
CA VAL A 321 2.24 18.32 13.82
C VAL A 321 2.25 18.19 15.35
N LEU A 322 3.40 17.84 15.95
CA LEU A 322 3.52 17.70 17.40
C LEU A 322 3.34 19.04 18.13
N VAL A 323 3.78 20.14 17.53
CA VAL A 323 3.68 21.49 18.11
C VAL A 323 2.22 21.89 18.33
N ARG A 324 1.31 21.43 17.47
CA ARG A 324 -0.12 21.75 17.51
C ARG A 324 -0.87 21.00 18.63
N PHE A 325 -0.28 19.97 19.23
CA PHE A 325 -0.93 19.24 20.33
C PHE A 325 -0.80 19.97 21.66
N SER A 326 -1.84 19.84 22.50
CA SER A 326 -1.83 20.38 23.86
C SER A 326 -0.70 19.75 24.71
N PRO A 327 -0.20 20.42 25.75
CA PRO A 327 0.88 19.89 26.59
C PRO A 327 0.57 18.50 27.17
N GLY A 328 -0.68 18.25 27.57
CA GLY A 328 -1.12 16.95 28.08
C GLY A 328 -1.03 15.82 27.05
N VAL A 329 -1.44 16.08 25.80
CA VAL A 329 -1.31 15.12 24.70
C VAL A 329 0.16 14.86 24.37
N ARG A 330 1.00 15.90 24.33
CA ARG A 330 2.44 15.74 24.09
C ARG A 330 3.11 14.89 25.17
N CYS A 331 2.78 15.11 26.44
CA CYS A 331 3.28 14.30 27.56
C CYS A 331 2.86 12.83 27.40
N ARG A 332 1.57 12.57 27.14
CA ARG A 332 1.05 11.20 26.93
C ARG A 332 1.75 10.49 25.76
N VAL A 333 1.86 11.17 24.61
CA VAL A 333 2.56 10.67 23.42
C VAL A 333 4.02 10.38 23.73
N GLY A 334 4.71 11.28 24.43
CA GLY A 334 6.10 11.10 24.83
C GLY A 334 6.31 9.88 25.72
N SER A 335 5.48 9.73 26.77
CA SER A 335 5.56 8.61 27.70
C SER A 335 5.28 7.27 27.01
N LEU A 336 4.18 7.16 26.27
CA LEU A 336 3.83 5.92 25.55
C LEU A 336 4.84 5.61 24.44
N GLY A 337 5.30 6.61 23.69
CA GLY A 337 6.32 6.45 22.66
C GLY A 337 7.65 5.95 23.23
N GLY A 338 8.07 6.48 24.39
CA GLY A 338 9.24 6.02 25.12
C GLY A 338 9.16 4.54 25.52
N CYS A 339 7.98 4.07 25.94
CA CYS A 339 7.76 2.65 26.25
C CYS A 339 8.02 1.75 25.02
N PHE A 340 7.59 2.16 23.82
CA PHE A 340 7.85 1.34 22.62
C PHE A 340 9.34 1.28 22.28
N MET A 341 10.05 2.39 22.44
CA MET A 341 11.51 2.42 22.22
C MET A 341 12.24 1.49 23.18
N ASN A 342 11.82 1.40 24.44
CA ASN A 342 12.37 0.45 25.40
C ASN A 342 12.08 -1.01 24.99
N ILE A 343 10.89 -1.29 24.46
CA ILE A 343 10.55 -2.62 23.92
C ILE A 343 11.47 -2.98 22.75
N LEU A 344 11.69 -2.06 21.81
CA LEU A 344 12.58 -2.30 20.67
C LEU A 344 14.04 -2.49 21.10
N ALA A 345 14.52 -1.69 22.06
CA ALA A 345 15.86 -1.85 22.63
C ALA A 345 16.03 -3.23 23.28
N ALA A 346 15.07 -3.66 24.09
CA ALA A 346 15.09 -4.99 24.71
C ALA A 346 15.08 -6.13 23.66
N CYS A 347 14.35 -5.96 22.54
CA CYS A 347 14.35 -6.92 21.44
C CYS A 347 15.71 -6.99 20.74
N ARG A 348 16.33 -5.84 20.47
CA ARG A 348 17.68 -5.77 19.89
C ARG A 348 18.72 -6.44 20.78
N ASP A 349 18.68 -6.15 22.08
CA ASP A 349 19.64 -6.71 23.03
C ASP A 349 19.41 -8.21 23.29
N ALA A 350 18.20 -8.73 23.02
CA ALA A 350 17.92 -10.15 23.04
C ALA A 350 18.48 -10.86 21.79
N ALA A 351 18.39 -10.24 20.62
CA ALA A 351 18.97 -10.77 19.38
C ALA A 351 20.49 -10.94 19.51
N GLY A 352 21.21 -9.90 19.92
CA GLY A 352 22.67 -9.97 20.09
C GLY A 352 23.16 -10.93 21.19
N ARG A 353 22.30 -11.36 22.11
CA ARG A 353 22.63 -12.36 23.14
C ARG A 353 22.50 -13.81 22.65
N VAL A 354 21.72 -14.07 21.61
CA VAL A 354 21.65 -15.39 20.97
C VAL A 354 22.93 -15.67 20.19
N GLU A 355 23.51 -14.64 19.56
CA GLU A 355 24.78 -14.70 18.85
C GLU A 355 25.98 -15.03 19.75
N ALA A 356 26.06 -14.45 20.95
CA ALA A 356 27.18 -14.70 21.87
C ALA A 356 27.22 -16.13 22.46
N ARG A 357 26.24 -16.98 22.14
CA ARG A 357 26.12 -18.37 22.62
C ARG A 357 26.26 -19.42 21.51
N LEU A 358 26.38 -19.00 20.25
CA LEU A 358 26.74 -19.83 19.10
C LEU A 358 28.22 -19.61 18.80
#